data_AF-A0A4Y4ASF1-F1
#
_entry.id   AF-A0A4Y4ASF1-F1
#
_cell.length_a   1.000
_cell.length_b   1.000
_cell.length_c   1.000
_cell.angle_alpha   90.00
_cell.angle_beta   90.00
_cell.angle_gamma   90.00
#
_symmetry.space_group_name_H-M   'P 1'
#
loop_
_entity.id
_entity.type
_entity.pdbx_description
1 polymer ?
#
loop_
_entity_poly.entity_id
_entity_poly.type
_entity_poly.pdbx_seq_one_letter_code
_entity_poly.pdbx_strand_id
1 'polypeptide(L)'
;MYVDKNPLNLANVLKMNVKCSHCGLTYQIEPSFFYGAMYVSYGLNVAIGIAAFIVSYLFFDSSLKTAFIAIIATLIVTFPFVLRWSRNIYINMFVHYDPNFKA
;
A
#
# COMPACT_ATOMS: atom_id res chain seq x y z
N MET A 1 -5.88 -11.95 3.56
CA MET A 1 -5.07 -11.17 4.50
C MET A 1 -5.92 -10.25 5.38
N TYR A 2 -6.61 -9.26 4.83
CA TYR A 2 -7.42 -8.30 5.60
C TYR A 2 -8.75 -8.86 6.10
N VAL A 3 -9.22 -8.39 7.25
CA VAL A 3 -10.55 -8.74 7.81
C VAL A 3 -11.65 -8.04 7.02
N ASP A 4 -11.50 -6.74 6.79
CA ASP A 4 -12.40 -5.96 5.95
C ASP A 4 -11.88 -5.93 4.51
N LYS A 5 -12.75 -6.21 3.54
CA LYS A 5 -12.40 -6.13 2.12
C LYS A 5 -12.33 -4.67 1.66
N ASN A 6 -13.13 -3.76 2.22
CA ASN A 6 -13.20 -2.36 1.80
C ASN A 6 -11.99 -1.56 2.35
N PRO A 7 -11.10 -1.03 1.48
CA PRO A 7 -9.98 -0.20 1.92
C PRO A 7 -10.39 1.17 2.47
N LEU A 8 -11.60 1.66 2.14
CA LEU A 8 -12.09 2.96 2.59
C LEU A 8 -12.62 2.95 4.03
N ASN A 9 -12.78 1.76 4.64
CA ASN A 9 -13.11 1.65 6.07
C ASN A 9 -11.84 1.87 6.91
N LEU A 10 -11.50 3.13 7.17
CA LEU A 10 -10.25 3.52 7.84
C LEU A 10 -10.04 2.86 9.20
N ALA A 11 -11.10 2.59 9.96
CA ALA A 11 -11.00 1.93 11.26
C ALA A 11 -10.48 0.48 11.16
N ASN A 12 -10.77 -0.20 10.04
CA ASN A 12 -10.40 -1.59 9.81
C ASN A 12 -9.39 -1.78 8.67
N VAL A 13 -8.87 -0.70 8.09
CA VAL A 13 -8.06 -0.76 6.86
C VAL A 13 -6.81 -1.64 7.02
N LEU A 14 -6.21 -1.63 8.21
CA LEU A 14 -5.03 -2.42 8.59
C LEU A 14 -5.36 -3.67 9.40
N LYS A 15 -6.64 -3.94 9.70
CA LYS A 15 -7.04 -5.11 10.48
C LYS A 15 -6.90 -6.36 9.62
N MET A 16 -6.16 -7.34 10.13
CA MET A 16 -5.78 -8.55 9.41
C MET A 16 -6.19 -9.82 10.15
N ASN A 17 -6.44 -10.87 9.39
CA ASN A 17 -6.58 -12.22 9.94
C ASN A 17 -5.22 -12.68 10.48
N VAL A 18 -5.23 -13.55 11.49
CA VAL A 18 -3.99 -14.09 12.08
C VAL A 18 -3.32 -15.06 11.10
N LYS A 19 -4.11 -15.97 10.51
CA LYS A 19 -3.65 -16.98 9.56
C LYS A 19 -4.33 -16.84 8.21
N CYS A 20 -3.66 -17.30 7.16
CA CYS A 20 -4.24 -17.48 5.84
C CYS A 20 -5.22 -18.67 5.86
N SER A 21 -6.42 -18.48 5.32
CA SER A 21 -7.44 -19.53 5.24
C SER A 21 -7.12 -20.63 4.22
N HIS A 22 -6.20 -20.38 3.29
CA HIS A 22 -5.83 -21.33 2.24
C HIS A 22 -4.57 -22.12 2.59
N CYS A 23 -3.49 -21.43 2.95
CA CYS A 23 -2.19 -22.06 3.21
C CYS A 23 -1.79 -22.13 4.70
N GLY A 24 -2.64 -21.66 5.61
CA GLY A 24 -2.35 -21.69 7.05
C GLY A 24 -1.24 -20.73 7.52
N LEU A 25 -0.59 -20.00 6.60
CA LEU A 25 0.49 -19.06 6.91
C LEU A 25 0.05 -18.01 7.94
N THR A 26 0.82 -17.88 9.02
CA THR A 26 0.67 -16.77 9.96
C THR A 26 1.24 -15.51 9.33
N TYR A 27 0.39 -14.49 9.10
CA TYR A 27 0.81 -13.28 8.38
C TYR A 27 1.84 -12.44 9.15
N GLN A 28 1.78 -12.46 10.48
CA GLN A 28 2.82 -11.89 11.35
C GLN A 28 3.81 -13.00 11.67
N ILE A 29 4.87 -13.11 10.85
CA ILE A 29 5.94 -14.09 11.03
C ILE A 29 6.70 -13.80 12.33
N GLU A 30 6.90 -12.51 12.61
CA GLU A 30 7.56 -12.00 13.81
C GLU A 30 6.72 -10.87 14.44
N PRO A 31 6.88 -10.61 15.76
CA PRO A 31 6.30 -9.42 16.40
C PRO A 31 6.74 -8.16 15.64
N SER A 32 5.78 -7.29 15.31
CA SER A 32 6.04 -6.06 14.56
C SER A 32 6.62 -6.25 13.14
N PHE A 33 6.44 -7.42 12.52
CA PHE A 33 6.90 -7.69 11.14
C PHE A 33 6.56 -6.57 10.13
N PHE A 34 5.35 -6.00 10.19
CA PHE A 34 4.92 -4.93 9.27
C PHE A 34 5.51 -3.55 9.55
N TYR A 35 6.43 -3.40 10.52
CA TYR A 35 7.14 -2.14 10.72
C TYR A 35 8.00 -1.80 9.50
N GLY A 36 8.62 -2.81 8.87
CA GLY A 36 9.37 -2.63 7.63
C GLY A 36 8.51 -2.16 6.44
N ALA A 37 7.21 -2.45 6.45
CA ALA A 37 6.29 -1.97 5.40
C ALA A 37 6.17 -0.44 5.39
N MET A 38 6.55 0.27 6.46
CA MET A 38 6.61 1.74 6.46
C MET A 38 7.64 2.28 5.47
N TYR A 39 8.79 1.60 5.28
CA TYR A 39 9.78 2.00 4.27
C TYR A 39 9.25 1.81 2.85
N VAL A 40 8.49 0.73 2.61
CA VAL A 40 7.81 0.49 1.32
C VAL A 40 6.75 1.58 1.07
N SER A 41 6.01 1.97 2.11
CA SER A 41 5.05 3.08 2.05
C SER A 41 5.73 4.40 1.64
N TYR A 42 6.90 4.70 2.19
CA TYR A 42 7.66 5.89 1.79
C TYR A 42 7.98 5.88 0.29
N GLY A 43 8.53 4.77 -0.22
CA GLY A 43 8.82 4.62 -1.66
C GLY A 43 7.59 4.77 -2.54
N LEU A 44 6.44 4.19 -2.12
CA LEU A 44 5.17 4.33 -2.84
C LEU A 44 4.68 5.79 -2.87
N ASN A 45 4.74 6.51 -1.75
CA ASN A 45 4.32 7.92 -1.71
C ASN A 45 5.21 8.79 -2.60
N VAL A 46 6.52 8.55 -2.63
CA VAL A 46 7.44 9.25 -3.54
C VAL A 46 7.08 8.96 -4.99
N ALA A 47 6.86 7.69 -5.36
CA ALA A 47 6.47 7.32 -6.72
C ALA A 47 5.13 7.96 -7.15
N ILE A 48 4.13 7.95 -6.27
CA ILE A 48 2.83 8.59 -6.52
C ILE A 48 2.98 10.11 -6.66
N GLY A 49 3.81 10.73 -5.82
CA GLY A 49 4.08 12.17 -5.89
C GLY A 49 4.76 12.57 -7.19
N ILE A 50 5.77 11.82 -7.63
CA ILE A 50 6.43 12.03 -8.93
C ILE A 50 5.43 11.86 -10.07
N ALA A 51 4.60 10.81 -10.05
CA ALA A 51 3.59 10.58 -11.06
C ALA A 51 2.56 11.73 -11.12
N ALA A 52 2.07 12.19 -9.97
CA ALA A 52 1.13 13.32 -9.88
C ALA A 52 1.76 14.63 -10.40
N PHE A 53 3.04 14.86 -10.09
CA PHE A 53 3.77 16.01 -10.62
C PHE A 53 3.90 15.95 -12.15
N ILE A 54 4.33 14.82 -12.69
CA ILE A 54 4.47 14.62 -14.15
C ILE A 54 3.13 14.85 -14.84
N VAL A 55 2.05 14.24 -14.33
CA VAL A 55 0.72 14.40 -14.90
C VAL A 55 0.26 15.87 -14.84
N SER A 56 0.36 16.52 -13.68
CA SER A 56 -0.11 17.90 -13.53
C SER A 56 0.75 18.91 -14.31
N TYR A 57 2.08 18.85 -14.16
CA TYR A 57 2.98 19.87 -14.67
C TYR A 57 3.35 19.63 -16.14
N LEU A 58 3.64 18.38 -16.54
CA LEU A 58 4.10 18.10 -17.91
C LEU A 58 2.95 17.81 -18.89
N PHE A 59 1.89 17.11 -18.47
CA PHE A 59 0.78 16.78 -19.38
C PHE A 59 -0.31 17.87 -19.43
N PHE A 60 -0.60 18.51 -18.29
CA PHE A 60 -1.62 19.57 -18.21
C PHE A 60 -1.04 20.99 -18.23
N ASP A 61 0.29 21.15 -18.35
CA ASP A 61 1.00 22.43 -18.37
C ASP A 61 0.57 23.38 -17.23
N SER A 62 0.30 22.79 -16.05
CA SER A 62 -0.21 23.54 -14.90
C SER A 62 0.90 24.34 -14.20
N SER A 63 0.52 25.34 -13.41
CA SER A 63 1.49 26.08 -12.59
C SER A 63 2.12 25.19 -11.51
N LEU A 64 3.32 25.53 -11.06
CA LEU A 64 4.01 24.81 -9.98
C LEU A 64 3.16 24.74 -8.69
N LYS A 65 2.43 25.81 -8.35
CA LYS A 65 1.50 25.82 -7.21
C LYS A 65 0.38 24.79 -7.38
N THR A 66 -0.19 24.70 -8.58
CA THR A 66 -1.24 23.74 -8.92
C THR A 66 -0.73 22.30 -8.85
N ALA A 67 0.48 22.05 -9.36
CA ALA A 67 1.11 20.73 -9.28
C ALA A 67 1.32 20.27 -7.82
N PHE A 68 1.76 21.15 -6.92
CA PHE A 68 1.87 20.82 -5.50
C PHE A 68 0.52 20.47 -4.86
N ILE A 69 -0.54 21.22 -5.18
CA ILE A 69 -1.90 20.92 -4.70
C ILE A 69 -2.35 19.56 -5.24
N ALA A 70 -2.08 19.26 -6.52
CA ALA A 70 -2.41 17.97 -7.12
C ALA A 70 -1.69 16.80 -6.45
N ILE A 71 -0.41 16.96 -6.11
CA ILE A 71 0.35 15.94 -5.35
C ILE A 71 -0.32 15.67 -4.00
N ILE A 72 -0.57 16.72 -3.20
CA ILE A 72 -1.17 16.58 -1.87
C ILE A 72 -2.54 15.91 -1.97
N ALA A 73 -3.40 16.37 -2.89
CA ALA A 73 -4.71 15.80 -3.12
C ALA A 73 -4.62 14.31 -3.51
N THR A 74 -3.70 13.96 -4.41
CA THR A 74 -3.48 12.57 -4.84
C THR A 74 -3.04 11.68 -3.68
N LEU A 75 -2.12 12.15 -2.84
CA LEU A 75 -1.65 11.40 -1.67
C LEU A 75 -2.77 11.16 -0.64
N ILE A 76 -3.62 12.16 -0.41
CA ILE A 76 -4.78 12.02 0.51
C ILE A 76 -5.78 10.98 -0.03
N VAL A 77 -6.10 11.06 -1.33
CA VAL A 77 -7.04 10.12 -1.96
C VAL A 77 -6.49 8.70 -1.99
N THR A 78 -5.19 8.54 -2.25
CA THR A 78 -4.54 7.23 -2.35
C THR A 78 -4.13 6.64 -1.00
N PHE A 79 -4.20 7.41 0.09
CA PHE A 79 -3.81 7.02 1.45
C PHE A 79 -4.28 5.62 1.89
N PRO A 80 -5.59 5.28 1.86
CA PRO A 80 -6.05 3.96 2.30
C PRO A 80 -5.49 2.80 1.47
N PHE A 81 -5.19 3.06 0.19
CA PHE A 81 -4.62 2.06 -0.72
C PHE A 81 -3.14 1.87 -0.46
N VAL A 82 -2.37 2.95 -0.29
CA VAL A 82 -0.93 2.91 0.03
C VAL A 82 -0.67 2.13 1.31
N LEU A 83 -1.52 2.28 2.33
CA LEU A 83 -1.44 1.52 3.58
C LEU A 83 -1.55 -0.01 3.37
N ARG A 84 -2.38 -0.46 2.43
CA ARG A 84 -2.51 -1.90 2.12
C ARG A 84 -1.46 -2.39 1.16
N TRP A 85 -1.15 -1.61 0.13
CA TRP A 85 -0.13 -1.95 -0.86
C TRP A 85 1.24 -2.08 -0.22
N SER A 86 1.61 -1.18 0.69
CA SER A 86 2.86 -1.28 1.42
C SER A 86 3.01 -2.62 2.16
N ARG A 87 1.98 -3.06 2.90
CA ARG A 87 1.99 -4.36 3.59
C ARG A 87 1.97 -5.55 2.64
N ASN A 88 1.22 -5.47 1.55
CA ASN A 88 1.14 -6.54 0.54
C ASN A 88 2.47 -6.72 -0.20
N ILE A 89 3.09 -5.62 -0.64
CA ILE A 89 4.40 -5.65 -1.29
C ILE A 89 5.43 -6.16 -0.29
N TYR A 90 5.41 -5.65 0.94
CA TYR A 90 6.35 -6.06 1.98
C TYR A 90 6.30 -7.56 2.25
N ILE A 91 5.12 -8.15 2.53
CA ILE A 91 5.04 -9.59 2.79
C ILE A 91 5.46 -10.42 1.57
N ASN A 92 5.18 -9.96 0.34
CA ASN A 92 5.56 -10.65 -0.89
C ASN A 92 7.09 -10.67 -1.13
N MET A 93 7.86 -9.79 -0.46
CA MET A 93 9.32 -9.88 -0.49
C MET A 93 9.87 -11.04 0.34
N PHE A 94 9.12 -11.53 1.34
CA PHE A 94 9.53 -12.61 2.24
C PHE A 94 8.81 -13.92 1.96
N VAL A 95 7.58 -13.83 1.44
CA VAL A 95 6.71 -14.98 1.19
C VAL A 95 6.41 -15.01 -0.30
N HIS A 96 7.06 -15.94 -1.00
CA HIS A 96 6.80 -16.15 -2.41
C HIS A 96 5.48 -16.87 -2.63
N TYR A 97 4.79 -16.49 -3.70
CA TYR A 97 3.57 -17.16 -4.12
C TYR A 97 3.89 -18.53 -4.73
N ASP A 98 3.26 -19.57 -4.18
CA ASP A 98 3.27 -20.91 -4.76
C ASP A 98 1.87 -21.24 -5.32
N PRO A 99 1.70 -21.28 -6.65
CA PRO A 99 0.43 -21.61 -7.29
C PRO A 99 0.04 -23.08 -7.11
N ASN A 100 0.99 -23.97 -6.81
CA ASN A 100 0.77 -25.41 -6.67
C ASN A 100 0.63 -25.83 -5.21
N PHE A 101 0.55 -24.89 -4.27
CA PHE A 101 0.41 -25.17 -2.85
C PHE A 101 -0.83 -26.05 -2.61
N LYS A 102 -0.59 -27.29 -2.18
CA LYS A 102 -1.62 -28.22 -1.68
C LYS A 102 -1.51 -28.25 -0.16
N ALA A 103 -2.62 -27.95 0.50
CA ALA A 103 -2.72 -27.92 1.96
C ALA A 103 -2.46 -29.30 2.58
#